data_AF-A0A956K3C9-F1
#
_entry.id   AF-A0A956K3C9-F1
#
_cell.length_a   1.000
_cell.length_b   1.000
_cell.length_c   1.000
_cell.angle_alpha   90.00
_cell.angle_beta   90.00
_cell.angle_gamma   90.00
#
_symmetry.space_group_name_H-M   'P 1'
#
loop_
_entity.id
_entity.type
_entity.pdbx_description
1 polymer ?
#
loop_
_entity_poly.entity_id
_entity_poly.type
_entity_poly.pdbx_seq_one_letter_code
_entity_poly.pdbx_strand_id
1 'polypeptide(L)'
;MSRRDNAALRCAGCRMLGGLCVCAELPRLDTRTRLVLVIHRYEDRKPTNTGRLAAACLVHHEIIVRGAEGRPDAPFVAPAGTRPVLLFPDDDAVPLDRLPPGPEPVTLIVPDGTWRQAQRVRTRVPGLRDV
;
A
#
# COMPACT_ATOMS: atom_id res chain seq x y z
N MET A 1 -18.82 20.03 -12.59
CA MET A 1 -17.79 19.90 -11.52
C MET A 1 -17.11 18.56 -11.66
N SER A 2 -15.79 18.53 -11.88
CA SER A 2 -15.06 17.27 -11.93
C SER A 2 -15.18 16.59 -10.57
N ARG A 3 -15.22 15.25 -10.52
CA ARG A 3 -15.15 14.47 -9.26
C ARG A 3 -13.93 14.86 -8.39
N ARG A 4 -12.95 15.58 -8.98
CA ARG A 4 -11.70 16.06 -8.40
C ARG A 4 -11.79 17.46 -7.76
N ASP A 5 -12.81 18.27 -8.04
CA ASP A 5 -12.85 19.69 -7.62
C ASP A 5 -13.44 19.92 -6.22
N ASN A 6 -13.79 18.85 -5.50
CA ASN A 6 -14.45 18.91 -4.20
C ASN A 6 -13.52 18.53 -3.04
N ALA A 7 -12.21 18.76 -3.17
CA ALA A 7 -11.23 18.39 -2.14
C ALA A 7 -11.55 19.02 -0.77
N ALA A 8 -12.03 20.26 -0.76
CA ALA A 8 -12.44 20.96 0.47
C ALA A 8 -13.66 20.34 1.17
N LEU A 9 -14.46 19.53 0.47
CA LEU A 9 -15.65 18.87 1.02
C LEU A 9 -15.34 17.46 1.54
N ARG A 10 -14.07 17.06 1.54
CA ARG A 10 -13.63 15.70 1.89
C ARG A 10 -12.89 15.67 3.22
N CYS A 11 -13.05 14.57 3.94
CA CYS A 11 -12.28 14.29 5.15
C CYS A 11 -10.78 14.26 4.83
N ALA A 12 -9.96 14.96 5.61
CA ALA A 12 -8.50 14.96 5.44
C ALA A 12 -7.86 13.58 5.68
N GLY A 13 -8.50 12.71 6.49
CA GLY A 13 -8.08 11.33 6.74
C GLY A 13 -8.50 10.38 5.62
N CYS A 14 -9.78 9.95 5.65
CA CYS A 14 -10.30 8.93 4.73
C CYS A 14 -10.62 9.43 3.32
N ARG A 15 -10.58 10.74 3.04
CA ARG A 15 -10.88 11.36 1.73
C ARG A 15 -12.31 11.17 1.21
N MET A 16 -13.19 10.52 1.96
CA MET A 16 -14.63 10.47 1.69
C MET A 16 -15.26 11.85 1.88
N LEU A 17 -16.47 12.06 1.33
CA LEU A 17 -17.24 13.28 1.60
C LEU A 17 -17.52 13.40 3.11
N GLY A 18 -17.62 14.61 3.63
CA GLY A 18 -17.77 14.85 5.09
C GLY A 18 -18.87 14.01 5.74
N GLY A 19 -20.07 13.97 5.15
CA GLY A 19 -21.20 13.17 5.65
C GLY A 19 -21.07 11.65 5.50
N LEU A 20 -20.02 11.17 4.82
CA LEU A 20 -19.69 9.75 4.64
C LEU A 20 -18.33 9.42 5.28
N CYS A 21 -17.84 10.26 6.19
CA CYS A 21 -16.58 10.02 6.86
C CYS A 21 -16.65 8.73 7.70
N VAL A 22 -15.64 7.87 7.55
CA VAL A 22 -15.53 6.61 8.31
C VAL A 22 -14.37 6.63 9.31
N CYS A 23 -13.70 7.77 9.50
CA CYS A 23 -12.50 7.83 10.35
C CYS A 23 -12.76 7.44 11.80
N ALA A 24 -13.95 7.71 12.34
CA ALA A 24 -14.33 7.31 13.69
C ALA A 24 -14.51 5.78 13.84
N GLU A 25 -14.78 5.10 12.72
CA GLU A 25 -15.01 3.65 12.67
C GLU A 25 -13.73 2.85 12.36
N LEU A 26 -12.62 3.53 12.05
CA LEU A 26 -11.37 2.85 11.72
C LEU A 26 -10.76 2.27 13.01
N PRO A 27 -10.64 0.93 13.13
CA PRO A 27 -9.98 0.34 14.27
C PRO A 27 -8.49 0.65 14.25
N ARG A 28 -7.87 0.70 15.43
CA ARG A 28 -6.41 0.71 15.57
C ARG A 28 -5.93 -0.71 15.82
N LEU A 29 -5.27 -1.28 14.83
CA LEU A 29 -4.79 -2.65 14.82
C LEU A 29 -3.26 -2.66 14.98
N ASP A 30 -2.80 -3.21 16.10
CA ASP A 30 -1.39 -3.41 16.38
C ASP A 30 -0.99 -4.83 15.97
N THR A 31 -0.45 -4.96 14.76
CA THR A 31 -0.06 -6.25 14.17
C THR A 31 1.45 -6.37 14.12
N ARG A 32 1.98 -7.55 14.46
CA ARG A 32 3.42 -7.83 14.26
C ARG A 32 3.85 -7.65 12.80
N THR A 33 2.97 -7.95 11.85
CA THR A 33 3.21 -7.71 10.42
C THR A 33 3.17 -6.22 10.11
N ARG A 34 4.17 -5.71 9.40
CA ARG A 34 4.20 -4.36 8.84
C ARG A 34 3.61 -4.37 7.43
N LEU A 35 2.73 -3.42 7.13
CA LEU A 35 2.22 -3.21 5.77
C LEU A 35 3.03 -2.15 5.03
N VAL A 36 3.43 -2.42 3.79
CA VAL A 36 3.98 -1.43 2.87
C VAL A 36 3.07 -1.38 1.64
N LEU A 37 2.20 -0.37 1.58
CA LEU A 37 1.29 -0.15 0.47
C LEU A 37 2.01 0.62 -0.65
N VAL A 38 2.24 -0.03 -1.79
CA VAL A 38 2.86 0.60 -2.97
C VAL A 38 1.77 1.01 -3.95
N ILE A 39 1.33 2.26 -3.85
CA ILE A 39 0.16 2.78 -4.55
C ILE A 39 0.51 3.63 -5.77
N HIS A 40 -0.12 3.39 -6.92
CA HIS A 40 0.03 4.24 -8.08
C HIS A 40 -0.64 5.60 -7.88
N ARG A 41 -0.02 6.71 -8.31
CA ARG A 41 -0.52 8.08 -8.09
C ARG A 41 -1.95 8.35 -8.55
N TYR A 42 -2.44 7.60 -9.54
CA TYR A 42 -3.81 7.72 -10.04
C TYR A 42 -4.82 7.04 -9.11
N GLU A 43 -4.41 5.96 -8.44
CA GLU A 43 -5.21 5.29 -7.41
C GLU A 43 -5.18 6.07 -6.10
N ASP A 44 -4.04 6.65 -5.73
CA ASP A 44 -3.92 7.45 -4.50
C ASP A 44 -4.95 8.57 -4.43
N ARG A 45 -5.23 9.20 -5.57
CA ARG A 45 -6.19 10.31 -5.66
C ARG A 45 -7.65 9.86 -5.57
N LYS A 46 -7.95 8.56 -5.53
CA LYS A 46 -9.32 8.06 -5.44
C LYS A 46 -9.83 8.12 -3.98
N PRO A 47 -11.01 8.73 -3.73
CA PRO A 47 -11.60 8.83 -2.40
C PRO A 47 -11.93 7.50 -1.72
N THR A 48 -12.20 6.46 -2.52
CA THR A 48 -12.63 5.13 -2.05
C THR A 48 -11.47 4.13 -2.10
N ASN A 49 -10.24 4.61 -1.93
CA ASN A 49 -9.08 3.73 -1.95
C ASN A 49 -9.03 2.90 -0.65
N THR A 50 -9.43 1.63 -0.76
CA THR A 50 -9.48 0.69 0.36
C THR A 50 -8.08 0.39 0.90
N GLY A 51 -7.04 0.43 0.08
CA GLY A 51 -5.65 0.27 0.51
C GLY A 51 -5.23 1.33 1.54
N ARG A 52 -5.56 2.61 1.30
CA ARG A 52 -5.29 3.70 2.25
C ARG A 52 -6.10 3.56 3.53
N LEU A 53 -7.35 3.10 3.44
CA LEU A 53 -8.16 2.84 4.64
C LEU A 53 -7.55 1.70 5.47
N ALA A 54 -7.16 0.59 4.83
CA ALA A 54 -6.49 -0.52 5.49
C ALA A 54 -5.17 -0.08 6.16
N ALA A 55 -4.35 0.72 5.47
CA ALA A 55 -3.14 1.29 6.03
C ALA A 55 -3.44 2.17 7.26
N ALA A 56 -4.47 3.01 7.20
CA ALA A 56 -4.88 3.86 8.32
C ALA A 56 -5.33 3.06 9.56
N CYS A 57 -5.80 1.82 9.40
CA CYS A 57 -6.14 0.95 10.52
C CYS A 57 -4.91 0.35 11.22
N LEU A 58 -3.76 0.23 10.53
CA LEU A 58 -2.59 -0.49 11.05
C LEU A 58 -1.60 0.45 11.73
N VAL A 59 -1.14 0.10 12.94
CA VAL A 59 -0.09 0.85 13.64
C VAL A 59 1.22 0.83 12.84
N HIS A 60 1.55 -0.33 12.26
CA HIS A 60 2.79 -0.54 11.52
C HIS A 60 2.52 -0.55 10.02
N HIS A 61 2.48 0.64 9.40
CA HIS A 61 2.32 0.77 7.97
C HIS A 61 3.26 1.81 7.34
N GLU A 62 3.38 1.74 6.02
CA GLU A 62 4.04 2.70 5.16
C GLU A 62 3.29 2.80 3.83
N ILE A 63 3.27 3.98 3.22
CA ILE A 63 2.68 4.20 1.90
C ILE A 63 3.74 4.77 0.97
N ILE A 64 4.04 4.05 -0.11
CA ILE A 64 4.93 4.49 -1.18
C ILE A 64 4.07 4.86 -2.38
N VAL A 65 4.05 6.14 -2.75
CA VAL A 65 3.31 6.62 -3.93
C VAL A 65 4.23 6.60 -5.15
N ARG A 66 3.84 5.85 -6.18
CA ARG A 66 4.62 5.65 -7.40
C ARG A 66 4.00 6.25 -8.67
N GLY A 67 4.78 6.31 -9.75
CA GLY A 67 4.34 6.71 -11.08
C GLY A 67 4.35 8.22 -11.32
N ALA A 68 5.19 8.94 -10.58
CA ALA A 68 5.33 10.38 -10.77
C ALA A 68 6.06 10.71 -12.08
N GLU A 69 5.61 11.77 -12.76
CA GLU A 69 6.22 12.22 -14.02
C GLU A 69 7.60 12.82 -13.77
N GLY A 70 8.57 12.43 -14.61
CA GLY A 70 9.91 13.02 -14.61
C GLY A 70 10.77 12.68 -13.39
N ARG A 71 10.33 11.82 -12.47
CA ARG A 71 11.11 11.39 -11.30
C ARG A 71 11.06 9.87 -11.09
N PRO A 72 12.16 9.24 -10.64
CA PRO A 72 12.14 7.83 -10.27
C PRO A 72 11.21 7.58 -9.08
N ASP A 73 10.70 6.35 -8.97
CA ASP A 73 9.97 5.89 -7.80
C ASP A 73 10.92 5.83 -6.59
N ALA A 74 10.42 6.15 -5.40
CA ALA A 74 11.21 6.08 -4.18
C ALA A 74 11.69 4.64 -3.92
N PRO A 75 12.93 4.43 -3.41
CA PRO A 75 13.40 3.10 -3.08
C PRO A 75 12.62 2.53 -1.89
N PHE A 76 12.35 1.23 -1.95
CA PHE A 76 11.94 0.46 -0.80
C PHE A 76 13.19 -0.05 -0.06
N VAL A 77 13.19 0.07 1.26
CA VAL A 77 14.19 -0.52 2.14
C VAL A 77 13.45 -1.30 3.22
N ALA A 78 13.65 -2.62 3.26
CA ALA A 78 13.07 -3.45 4.30
C ALA A 78 13.66 -3.04 5.66
N PRO A 79 12.83 -2.87 6.72
CA PRO A 79 13.34 -2.67 8.06
C PRO A 79 14.25 -3.83 8.48
N ALA A 80 15.34 -3.50 9.17
CA ALA A 80 16.31 -4.49 9.64
C ALA A 80 15.61 -5.56 10.51
N GLY A 81 16.00 -6.82 10.33
CA GLY A 81 15.44 -7.95 11.08
C GLY A 81 14.00 -8.31 10.71
N THR A 82 13.48 -7.80 9.58
CA THR A 82 12.17 -8.20 9.04
C THR A 82 12.32 -9.01 7.77
N ARG A 83 11.32 -9.86 7.50
CA ARG A 83 11.22 -10.64 6.26
C ARG A 83 10.30 -9.91 5.26
N PRO A 84 10.83 -9.29 4.19
CA PRO A 84 9.99 -8.70 3.16
C PRO A 84 9.28 -9.80 2.36
N VAL A 85 8.00 -9.59 2.06
CA VAL A 85 7.18 -10.50 1.24
C VAL A 85 6.31 -9.66 0.31
N LEU A 86 6.43 -9.87 -1.01
CA LEU A 86 5.58 -9.22 -2.01
C LEU A 86 4.30 -10.04 -2.21
N LEU A 87 3.13 -9.42 -1.95
CA LEU A 87 1.84 -10.03 -2.21
C LEU A 87 1.39 -9.69 -3.64
N PHE A 88 1.82 -10.51 -4.60
CA PHE A 88 1.42 -10.36 -6.00
C PHE A 88 1.42 -11.73 -6.70
N PRO A 89 0.45 -12.02 -7.59
CA PRO A 89 0.50 -13.22 -8.40
C PRO A 89 1.60 -13.08 -9.45
N ASP A 90 2.61 -13.93 -9.36
CA ASP A 90 3.73 -14.04 -10.28
C ASP A 90 4.01 -15.52 -10.56
N ASP A 91 4.86 -15.81 -11.54
CA ASP A 91 5.13 -17.19 -11.95
C ASP A 91 5.90 -17.96 -10.85
N ASP A 92 6.66 -17.24 -10.02
CA ASP A 92 7.41 -17.75 -8.86
C ASP A 92 6.65 -17.63 -7.52
N ALA A 93 5.37 -17.22 -7.54
CA ALA A 93 4.62 -16.97 -6.33
C ALA A 93 4.34 -18.26 -5.53
N VAL A 94 4.58 -18.18 -4.21
CA VAL A 94 4.33 -19.28 -3.27
C VAL A 94 3.01 -19.02 -2.52
N PRO A 95 2.09 -20.00 -2.47
CA PRO A 95 0.90 -19.92 -1.62
C PRO A 95 1.24 -19.64 -0.15
N LEU A 96 0.42 -18.81 0.50
CA LEU A 96 0.72 -18.32 1.86
C LEU A 96 0.82 -19.45 2.91
N ASP A 97 0.02 -20.50 2.76
CA ASP A 97 0.04 -21.69 3.62
C ASP A 97 1.34 -22.52 3.49
N ARG A 98 2.09 -22.31 2.41
CA ARG A 98 3.41 -22.92 2.16
C ARG A 98 4.57 -22.00 2.53
N LEU A 99 4.28 -20.78 2.96
CA LEU A 99 5.30 -19.86 3.42
C LEU A 99 5.78 -20.34 4.80
N PRO A 100 7.07 -20.72 4.96
CA PRO A 100 7.55 -21.25 6.23
C PRO A 100 7.40 -20.17 7.32
N PRO A 101 6.91 -20.53 8.52
CA PRO A 101 6.87 -19.61 9.65
C PRO A 101 8.31 -19.23 10.03
N GLY A 102 8.48 -17.98 10.45
CA GLY A 102 9.77 -17.45 10.87
C GLY A 102 9.66 -16.61 12.15
N PRO A 103 10.71 -16.55 12.97
CA PRO A 103 10.74 -15.69 14.16
C PRO A 103 10.76 -14.20 13.82
N GLU A 104 11.12 -13.83 12.59
CA GLU A 104 11.15 -12.44 12.11
C GLU A 104 9.73 -11.90 11.81
N PRO A 105 9.44 -10.63 12.11
CA PRO A 105 8.25 -9.95 11.62
C PRO A 105 8.22 -9.89 10.09
N VAL A 106 7.04 -10.08 9.50
CA VAL A 106 6.86 -9.93 8.05
C VAL A 106 6.66 -8.45 7.70
N THR A 107 7.36 -7.99 6.67
CA THR A 107 7.06 -6.73 5.98
C THR A 107 6.31 -7.07 4.69
N LEU A 108 4.98 -7.00 4.74
CA LEU A 108 4.09 -7.34 3.65
C LEU A 108 3.97 -6.16 2.67
N ILE A 109 4.44 -6.34 1.45
CA ILE A 109 4.41 -5.33 0.39
C ILE A 109 3.20 -5.61 -0.51
N VAL A 110 2.31 -4.63 -0.64
CA VAL A 110 1.05 -4.76 -1.39
C VAL A 110 1.00 -3.71 -2.51
N PRO A 111 1.10 -4.12 -3.78
CA PRO A 111 0.85 -3.25 -4.93
C PRO A 111 -0.62 -2.80 -4.98
N ASP A 112 -0.86 -1.50 -5.14
CA ASP A 112 -2.19 -0.94 -5.37
C ASP A 112 -2.24 -0.11 -6.66
N GLY A 113 -3.07 -0.55 -7.60
CA GLY A 113 -2.99 -0.16 -9.00
C GLY A 113 -3.89 -1.02 -9.87
N THR A 114 -4.02 -0.65 -11.13
CA THR A 114 -4.49 -1.61 -12.14
C THR A 114 -3.51 -2.78 -12.23
N TRP A 115 -3.95 -3.94 -12.74
CA TRP A 115 -3.09 -5.11 -12.94
C TRP A 115 -1.74 -4.76 -13.62
N ARG A 116 -1.79 -3.96 -14.69
CA ARG A 116 -0.59 -3.50 -15.41
C ARG A 116 0.31 -2.60 -14.57
N GLN A 117 -0.25 -1.82 -13.65
CA GLN A 117 0.53 -0.98 -12.73
C GLN A 117 1.15 -1.83 -11.61
N ALA A 118 0.37 -2.72 -11.01
CA ALA A 118 0.78 -3.60 -9.92
C ALA A 118 1.92 -4.53 -10.35
N GLN A 119 1.82 -5.18 -11.52
CA GLN A 119 2.87 -6.04 -12.08
C GLN A 119 4.23 -5.33 -12.23
N ARG A 120 4.22 -4.01 -12.42
CA ARG A 120 5.45 -3.22 -12.58
C ARG A 120 6.10 -2.84 -11.26
N VAL A 121 5.53 -3.17 -10.10
CA VAL A 121 6.06 -2.75 -8.80
C VAL A 121 7.44 -3.36 -8.55
N ARG A 122 7.56 -4.70 -8.67
CA ARG A 122 8.82 -5.45 -8.47
C ARG A 122 9.98 -4.89 -9.30
N THR A 123 9.70 -4.48 -10.54
CA THR A 123 10.74 -4.02 -11.49
C THR A 123 11.06 -2.53 -11.41
N ARG A 124 10.09 -1.68 -11.04
CA ARG A 124 10.20 -0.21 -11.08
C ARG A 124 10.55 0.43 -9.75
N VAL A 125 10.19 -0.19 -8.64
CA VAL A 125 10.53 0.30 -7.30
C VAL A 125 11.91 -0.24 -6.94
N PRO A 126 12.94 0.62 -6.79
CA PRO A 126 14.26 0.16 -6.39
C PRO A 126 14.18 -0.58 -5.04
N GLY A 127 14.93 -1.68 -4.89
CA GLY A 127 14.91 -2.49 -3.67
C GLY A 127 13.83 -3.57 -3.61
N LEU A 128 12.91 -3.64 -4.58
CA LEU A 128 11.91 -4.73 -4.67
C LEU A 128 12.24 -5.83 -5.69
N ARG A 129 13.35 -5.74 -6.42
CA ARG A 129 13.70 -6.77 -7.43
C ARG A 129 14.05 -8.12 -6.82
N ASP A 130 14.70 -8.09 -5.66
CA ASP A 130 15.20 -9.27 -4.96
C ASP A 130 14.26 -9.73 -3.83
N VAL A 131 13.06 -9.13 -3.78
CA VAL A 131 11.93 -9.58 -2.97
C VAL A 131 11.05 -10.52 -3.81
#